data_AF-A0A174E8T7-F1
#
_entry.id   AF-A0A174E8T7-F1
#
_cell.length_a   1.000
_cell.length_b   1.000
_cell.length_c   1.000
_cell.angle_alpha   90.00
_cell.angle_beta   90.00
_cell.angle_gamma   90.00
#
_symmetry.space_group_name_H-M   'P 1'
#
loop_
_entity.id
_entity.type
_entity.pdbx_description
1 polymer ?
#
loop_
_entity_poly.entity_id
_entity_poly.type
_entity_poly.pdbx_seq_one_letter_code
_entity_poly.pdbx_strand_id
1 'polypeptide(L)' 'MSSKILFPTFNVSLGQAINIVKTGLTDKSIPFKTRVLAIDHVAHMETHNSITKEELVAALRWLFDHYDFEED' A
#
# COMPACT_ATOMS: atom_id res chain seq x y z
N MET A 1 -31.78 -14.63 -3.67
CA MET A 1 -31.24 -13.46 -2.96
C MET A 1 -29.81 -13.26 -3.42
N SER A 2 -29.53 -12.18 -4.14
CA SER A 2 -28.20 -11.95 -4.71
C SER A 2 -27.25 -11.41 -3.66
N SER A 3 -26.46 -12.30 -3.04
CA SER A 3 -25.31 -11.95 -2.21
C SER A 3 -24.20 -11.41 -3.12
N LYS A 4 -24.36 -10.20 -3.66
CA LYS A 4 -23.31 -9.53 -4.41
C LYS A 4 -22.21 -9.16 -3.41
N ILE A 5 -21.15 -9.95 -3.37
CA ILE A 5 -19.89 -9.54 -2.75
C ILE A 5 -19.43 -8.32 -3.55
N LEU A 6 -19.28 -7.17 -2.88
CA LEU A 6 -18.78 -5.95 -3.53
C LEU A 6 -17.45 -6.28 -4.20
N PHE A 7 -17.36 -5.99 -5.50
CA PHE A 7 -16.10 -6.08 -6.23
C PHE A 7 -15.07 -5.24 -5.46
N PRO A 8 -13.85 -5.75 -5.17
CA PRO A 8 -12.88 -5.01 -4.39
C PRO A 8 -12.39 -3.84 -5.23
N THR A 9 -13.09 -2.72 -5.16
CA THR A 9 -12.63 -1.42 -5.66
C THR A 9 -11.58 -0.89 -4.70
N PHE A 10 -10.45 -1.60 -4.55
CA PHE A 10 -9.26 -0.98 -3.99
C PHE A 10 -8.63 -0.09 -5.06
N ASN A 11 -9.43 0.82 -5.62
CA ASN A 11 -8.97 1.84 -6.54
C ASN A 11 -8.35 2.93 -5.68
N VAL A 12 -7.12 2.68 -5.22
CA VAL A 12 -6.35 3.64 -4.45
C VAL A 12 -5.87 4.69 -5.43
N SER A 13 -6.40 5.91 -5.34
CA SER A 13 -5.86 7.01 -6.14
C SER A 13 -4.43 7.32 -5.72
N LEU A 14 -3.63 7.90 -6.61
CA LEU A 14 -2.22 8.20 -6.31
C LEU A 14 -2.05 9.03 -5.02
N GLY A 15 -2.91 10.03 -4.79
CA GLY A 15 -2.88 10.83 -3.57
C GLY A 15 -3.21 10.03 -2.31
N GLN A 16 -4.12 9.06 -2.40
CA GLN A 16 -4.39 8.14 -1.30
C GLN A 16 -3.23 7.17 -1.09
N ALA A 17 -2.62 6.66 -2.16
CA ALA A 17 -1.47 5.76 -2.09
C ALA A 17 -0.31 6.43 -1.35
N ILE A 18 -0.01 7.69 -1.70
CA ILE A 18 1.00 8.50 -1.03
C ILE A 18 0.65 8.65 0.46
N ASN A 19 -0.57 9.07 0.81
CA ASN A 19 -0.96 9.21 2.22
C ASN A 19 -0.87 7.91 3.01
N ILE A 20 -1.22 6.78 2.39
CA ILE A 20 -1.11 5.46 3.01
C ILE A 20 0.36 5.09 3.26
N VAL A 21 1.25 5.32 2.29
CA VAL A 21 2.69 5.06 2.47
C VAL A 21 3.31 5.96 3.54
N LYS A 22 2.86 7.22 3.65
CA LYS A 22 3.37 8.16 4.64
C LYS A 22 2.98 7.81 6.07
N THR A 23 1.70 7.52 6.30
CA THR A 23 1.16 7.42 7.67
C THR A 23 0.20 6.23 7.89
N GLY A 24 -0.24 5.57 6.82
CA GLY A 24 -1.31 4.56 6.87
C GLY A 24 -0.85 3.10 6.89
N LEU A 25 0.45 2.80 6.75
CA LEU A 25 0.92 1.39 6.68
C LEU A 25 0.67 0.60 7.97
N THR A 26 0.71 1.26 9.12
CA THR A 26 0.43 0.65 10.43
C THR A 26 -1.04 0.75 10.83
N ASP A 27 -1.87 1.42 10.02
CA ASP A 27 -3.28 1.60 10.31
C ASP A 27 -4.06 0.30 10.03
N LYS A 28 -4.59 -0.29 11.10
CA LYS A 28 -5.38 -1.53 11.05
C LYS A 28 -6.77 -1.33 10.45
N SER A 29 -7.26 -0.08 10.36
CA SER A 29 -8.51 0.23 9.66
C SER A 29 -8.37 0.12 8.15
N ILE A 30 -7.14 0.22 7.63
CA ILE A 30 -6.84 0.08 6.20
C ILE A 30 -6.64 -1.40 5.87
N PRO A 31 -7.43 -1.96 4.94
CA PRO A 31 -7.27 -3.35 4.54
C PRO A 31 -5.86 -3.63 4.06
N PHE A 32 -5.33 -4.79 4.42
CA PHE A 32 -3.95 -5.18 4.13
C PHE A 32 -3.63 -5.07 2.61
N LYS A 33 -4.54 -5.55 1.77
CA LYS A 33 -4.43 -5.47 0.31
C LYS A 33 -4.38 -4.03 -0.22
N THR A 34 -5.05 -3.08 0.45
CA THR A 34 -5.03 -1.66 0.11
C THR A 34 -3.67 -1.03 0.41
N ARG A 35 -3.03 -1.42 1.51
CA ARG A 35 -1.67 -0.96 1.87
C ARG A 35 -0.63 -1.44 0.87
N VAL A 36 -0.76 -2.68 0.42
CA VAL A 36 0.11 -3.27 -0.60
C VAL A 36 -0.04 -2.54 -1.93
N LEU A 37 -1.29 -2.32 -2.38
CA LEU A 37 -1.57 -1.55 -3.59
C LEU A 37 -1.06 -0.11 -3.50
N ALA A 38 -1.13 0.52 -2.33
CA ALA A 38 -0.57 1.85 -2.13
C ALA A 38 0.95 1.87 -2.35
N ILE A 39 1.67 0.87 -1.83
CA ILE A 39 3.13 0.75 -2.03
C ILE A 39 3.43 0.48 -3.51
N ASP A 40 2.67 -0.39 -4.16
CA ASP A 40 2.81 -0.70 -5.59
C ASP A 40 2.61 0.54 -6.47
N HIS A 41 1.53 1.30 -6.23
CA HIS A 41 1.26 2.57 -6.94
C HIS A 41 2.36 3.60 -6.75
N VAL A 42 2.90 3.70 -5.54
CA VAL A 42 4.00 4.60 -5.21
C VAL A 42 5.29 4.17 -5.92
N ALA A 43 5.61 2.87 -5.92
CA ALA A 43 6.82 2.34 -6.54
C ALA A 43 6.81 2.51 -8.08
N HIS A 44 5.62 2.51 -8.69
CA HIS A 44 5.43 2.75 -10.12
C HIS A 44 5.34 4.25 -10.50
N MET A 45 5.53 5.19 -9.56
CA MET A 45 5.57 6.61 -9.88
C MET A 45 6.83 6.95 -10.69
N GLU A 46 6.68 7.73 -11.76
CA GLU A 46 7.84 8.25 -12.52
C GLU A 46 8.74 9.15 -11.66
N THR A 47 8.17 9.87 -10.69
CA THR A 47 8.92 10.71 -9.75
C THR A 47 8.41 10.51 -8.33
N HIS A 48 9.34 10.36 -7.38
CA HIS A 48 9.03 10.08 -5.98
C HIS A 48 9.11 11.34 -5.10
N ASN A 49 9.04 12.54 -5.68
CA ASN A 49 9.21 13.83 -4.98
C ASN A 49 8.20 14.06 -3.85
N SER A 50 7.09 13.33 -3.88
CA SER A 50 6.04 13.40 -2.86
C SER A 50 6.34 12.57 -1.62
N ILE A 51 7.41 11.77 -1.62
CA ILE A 51 7.73 10.80 -0.57
C ILE A 51 9.22 10.92 -0.21
N THR A 52 9.50 10.91 1.08
CA THR A 52 10.86 10.97 1.62
C THR A 52 11.53 9.60 1.58
N LYS A 53 12.86 9.58 1.65
CA LYS A 53 13.63 8.34 1.76
C LYS A 53 13.22 7.52 3.00
N GLU A 54 12.90 8.18 4.11
CA GLU A 54 12.49 7.54 5.36
C GLU A 54 11.15 6.82 5.21
N GLU A 55 10.18 7.45 4.54
CA GLU A 55 8.87 6.86 4.23
C GLU A 55 9.02 5.65 3.28
N LEU A 56 9.90 5.72 2.28
CA LEU A 56 10.20 4.59 1.41
C LEU A 56 10.84 3.43 2.19
N VAL A 57 11.81 3.71 3.06
CA VAL A 57 12.45 2.69 3.91
C VAL A 57 11.43 2.06 4.86
N ALA A 58 10.51 2.85 5.42
CA ALA A 58 9.43 2.34 6.25
C ALA A 58 8.50 1.40 5.47
N ALA A 59 8.15 1.76 4.23
CA ALA A 59 7.36 0.90 3.35
C ALA A 59 8.05 -0.43 3.03
N LEU A 60 9.34 -0.39 2.71
CA LEU A 60 10.13 -1.61 2.48
C LEU A 60 10.20 -2.49 3.73
N ARG A 61 10.51 -1.91 4.90
CA ARG A 61 10.50 -2.65 6.17
C ARG A 61 9.15 -3.26 6.47
N TRP A 62 8.07 -2.54 6.20
CA TRP A 62 6.72 -3.05 6.38
C TRP A 62 6.45 -4.26 5.48
N LEU A 63 6.88 -4.23 4.21
CA LEU A 63 6.79 -5.38 3.32
C LEU A 63 7.56 -6.58 3.88
N PHE A 64 8.83 -6.42 4.24
CA PHE A 64 9.66 -7.51 4.78
C PHE A 64 9.18 -8.06 6.14
N ASP A 65 8.47 -7.26 6.93
CA ASP A 65 7.88 -7.70 8.20
C ASP A 65 6.59 -8.51 7.99
N HIS A 66 5.87 -8.29 6.89
CA HIS A 66 4.56 -8.87 6.65
C HIS A 66 4.50 -9.89 5.50
N TYR A 67 5.52 -9.93 4.64
CA TYR A 67 5.64 -10.87 3.53
C TYR A 67 6.87 -11.73 3.74
N ASP A 68 6.64 -13.04 3.65
CA ASP A 68 7.73 -13.97 3.45
C ASP A 68 8.12 -13.93 1.98
N PHE A 69 9.34 -13.48 1.70
CA PHE A 69 9.89 -13.38 0.34
C PHE A 69 10.69 -14.63 -0.04
N GLU A 70 10.78 -15.62 0.86
CA GLU A 70 11.55 -16.86 0.65
C GLU A 70 10.68 -18.08 0.26
N GLU A 71 9.35 -17.94 0.15
CA GLU A 71 8.51 -19.00 -0.42
C GLU A 71 8.47 -18.92 -1.96
N ASP A 72 9.37 -19.68 -2.60
CA ASP A 72 9.31 -20.13 -4.01
C ASP A 72 8.16 -21.14 -4.26
#